data_AF-A0A212C6W6-F1
#
_entry.id   AF-A0A212C6W6-F1
#
_cell.length_a   1.000
_cell.length_b   1.000
_cell.length_c   1.000
_cell.angle_alpha   90.00
_cell.angle_beta   90.00
_cell.angle_gamma   90.00
#
_symmetry.space_group_name_H-M   'P 1'
#
loop_
_entity.id
_entity.type
_entity.pdbx_description
1 polymer ?
#
loop_
_entity_poly.entity_id
_entity_poly.type
_entity_poly.pdbx_seq_one_letter_code
_entity_poly.pdbx_strand_id
1 'polypeptide(L)'
;MGPRRRSSQVRLLTARVYGLPRLESSRAGRSEPELAPAPSEKPREGEGRPRPELSIVRVACGAAASPPAAPPVAGPEAGEVLDLTFLVPKIILENFFCHLVRKKMLSRFKIVATPCALACRHLHTKEKGKPLMLNPRTNKGMAFTLQERQMLGLQGLLPPKIETQDIQALRFQRNVKKLNGPLEKGLFISISDRGHVRSIVDNWPENHVKAVVVTDGERILGLGDLGVYGMGIPVGKLCLYTACAGIRPDRCLPVCIDVGTDNPALLKDPFYMGLYQKRDRSQRYDDLIDEFMKAITDRYGQNTLIQFEDFGNHNAFRFLRKYREKYCTFNDDIQGTAAVALAGLLAAQKVIGKPISDHRILFLGAGEAALGIANLIVMAMVENGLSEEEARKKIWMVDKFGLLFKGRKAKIESHQEPFAHSAPESLPDTFEEAVNILKPSAIIGVAGAGRLFTPGVIKAMAEINERPIIFALSNPTAQAECTAEEAYTLTEVTEYLYANKMAFRYPEPEDKAKYIRERIWRSEYDSLLPDVYEWPEAAARPPPITE
;
A
#
# COMPACT_ATOMS: atom_id res chain seq x y z
N MET A 1 -8.86 -42.31 46.38
CA MET A 1 -10.14 -41.62 46.10
C MET A 1 -10.02 -40.17 46.57
N GLY A 2 -10.42 -39.21 45.73
CA GLY A 2 -10.61 -37.78 46.07
C GLY A 2 -9.49 -36.83 45.60
N PRO A 3 -9.73 -35.93 44.62
CA PRO A 3 -8.71 -35.01 44.10
C PRO A 3 -8.65 -33.71 44.92
N ARG A 4 -7.44 -33.28 45.31
CA ARG A 4 -7.20 -31.93 45.86
C ARG A 4 -7.07 -30.93 44.70
N ARG A 5 -8.07 -30.06 44.54
CA ARG A 5 -7.98 -28.83 43.75
C ARG A 5 -6.91 -27.91 44.35
N ARG A 6 -5.86 -27.58 43.59
CA ARG A 6 -5.01 -26.41 43.89
C ARG A 6 -5.48 -25.26 43.02
N SER A 7 -6.01 -24.24 43.68
CA SER A 7 -6.27 -22.91 43.14
C SER A 7 -4.94 -22.22 42.78
N SER A 8 -4.72 -21.95 41.50
CA SER A 8 -3.65 -21.07 41.02
C SER A 8 -4.07 -19.61 41.23
N GLN A 9 -3.62 -19.03 42.34
CA GLN A 9 -3.58 -17.57 42.51
C GLN A 9 -2.57 -17.00 41.50
N VAL A 10 -3.07 -16.10 40.65
CA VAL A 10 -2.26 -15.21 39.82
C VAL A 10 -1.47 -14.29 40.75
N ARG A 11 -0.15 -14.44 40.81
CA ARG A 11 0.75 -13.42 41.38
C ARG A 11 1.08 -12.42 40.28
N LEU A 12 0.50 -11.23 40.36
CA LEU A 12 1.03 -10.04 39.71
C LEU A 12 2.44 -9.78 40.26
N LEU A 13 3.46 -9.79 39.40
CA LEU A 13 4.78 -9.27 39.71
C LEU A 13 4.80 -7.79 39.36
N THR A 14 4.71 -6.94 40.38
CA THR A 14 4.98 -5.50 40.32
C THR A 14 6.47 -5.27 40.05
N ALA A 15 6.78 -4.51 39.01
CA ALA A 15 8.14 -4.10 38.68
C ALA A 15 8.71 -3.14 39.74
N ARG A 16 9.94 -3.43 40.18
CA ARG A 16 10.77 -2.54 41.00
C ARG A 16 11.12 -1.28 40.21
N VAL A 17 10.73 -0.12 40.73
CA VAL A 17 11.19 1.19 40.25
C VAL A 17 12.58 1.47 40.83
N TYR A 18 13.57 1.69 39.97
CA TYR A 18 14.90 2.18 40.35
C TYR A 18 14.82 3.68 40.72
N GLY A 19 15.52 4.06 41.78
CA GLY A 19 15.29 5.28 42.54
C GLY A 19 15.75 6.60 41.91
N LEU A 20 15.08 7.66 42.38
CA LEU A 20 15.52 9.06 42.39
C LEU A 20 15.23 9.65 43.80
N PRO A 21 15.99 10.66 44.26
CA PRO A 21 16.11 11.01 45.67
C PRO A 21 14.91 11.79 46.24
N ARG A 22 14.76 11.67 47.56
CA ARG A 22 13.74 12.28 48.43
C ARG A 22 13.67 13.80 48.28
N LEU A 23 12.46 14.32 48.13
CA LEU A 23 12.07 15.67 48.54
C LEU A 23 10.92 15.52 49.54
N GLU A 24 11.18 15.95 50.78
CA GLU A 24 10.18 16.04 51.85
C GLU A 24 9.27 17.25 51.62
N SER A 25 7.96 17.09 51.75
CA SER A 25 7.10 18.12 52.38
C SER A 25 5.71 17.58 52.76
N SER A 26 5.46 17.63 54.07
CA SER A 26 4.21 17.97 54.78
C SER A 26 2.89 17.17 54.60
N ARG A 27 2.40 16.75 55.78
CA ARG A 27 1.15 16.09 56.17
C ARG A 27 -0.15 16.86 55.83
N ALA A 28 -1.20 16.09 55.50
CA ALA A 28 -2.58 16.11 56.04
C ALA A 28 -3.37 15.02 55.26
N GLY A 29 -4.10 14.04 55.78
CA GLY A 29 -4.85 13.88 57.02
C GLY A 29 -6.34 13.75 56.67
N ARG A 30 -6.92 12.52 56.75
CA ARG A 30 -8.35 12.09 56.84
C ARG A 30 -8.59 10.79 56.03
N SER A 31 -8.58 9.60 56.64
CA SER A 31 -9.65 8.91 57.40
C SER A 31 -10.70 8.21 56.51
N GLU A 32 -10.56 6.89 56.35
CA GLU A 32 -11.60 5.94 55.95
C GLU A 32 -12.63 5.73 57.08
N PRO A 33 -13.78 5.08 56.78
CA PRO A 33 -14.00 3.79 57.42
C PRO A 33 -14.57 2.69 56.50
N GLU A 34 -14.14 1.45 56.78
CA GLU A 34 -14.68 0.17 56.32
C GLU A 34 -16.09 -0.11 56.88
N LEU A 35 -16.92 -0.86 56.13
CA LEU A 35 -17.84 -1.85 56.72
C LEU A 35 -18.25 -2.97 55.72
N ALA A 36 -17.88 -4.19 56.12
CA ALA A 36 -18.29 -5.60 55.89
C ALA A 36 -19.63 -5.99 55.18
N PRO A 37 -19.82 -7.30 54.82
CA PRO A 37 -20.48 -7.76 53.58
C PRO A 37 -21.82 -8.55 53.69
N ALA A 38 -22.48 -8.69 52.52
CA ALA A 38 -23.39 -9.74 51.97
C ALA A 38 -24.60 -10.30 52.77
N PRO A 39 -25.70 -10.71 52.09
CA PRO A 39 -25.81 -12.12 51.69
C PRO A 39 -26.48 -12.42 50.32
N SER A 40 -26.40 -13.70 49.96
CA SER A 40 -26.80 -14.43 48.75
C SER A 40 -28.31 -14.73 48.59
N GLU A 41 -28.80 -14.87 47.36
CA GLU A 41 -29.94 -15.74 47.02
C GLU A 41 -29.80 -16.45 45.66
N LYS A 42 -30.45 -17.62 45.56
CA LYS A 42 -30.33 -18.70 44.55
C LYS A 42 -31.57 -18.75 43.61
N PRO A 43 -31.64 -19.66 42.60
CA PRO A 43 -32.35 -19.47 41.33
C PRO A 43 -33.79 -20.05 41.25
N ARG A 44 -34.52 -19.77 40.16
CA ARG A 44 -35.76 -20.45 39.77
C ARG A 44 -35.82 -20.82 38.27
N GLU A 45 -36.09 -22.10 38.02
CA GLU A 45 -36.76 -22.72 36.85
C GLU A 45 -38.28 -22.38 36.89
N GLY A 46 -39.19 -22.48 35.91
CA GLY A 46 -39.24 -22.94 34.51
C GLY A 46 -40.74 -22.97 34.02
N GLU A 47 -40.98 -23.21 32.72
CA GLU A 47 -42.25 -23.55 32.00
C GLU A 47 -43.20 -22.42 31.47
N GLY A 48 -43.83 -22.44 30.27
CA GLY A 48 -43.81 -23.34 29.09
C GLY A 48 -45.00 -23.12 28.10
N ARG A 49 -44.69 -22.91 26.79
CA ARG A 49 -45.42 -23.27 25.50
C ARG A 49 -46.75 -22.57 25.07
N PRO A 50 -47.23 -22.68 23.78
CA PRO A 50 -46.74 -23.39 22.56
C PRO A 50 -46.65 -22.59 21.21
N ARG A 51 -46.18 -23.26 20.13
CA ARG A 51 -46.08 -22.86 18.69
C ARG A 51 -47.34 -23.23 17.86
N PRO A 52 -47.43 -22.91 16.54
CA PRO A 52 -47.00 -23.82 15.42
C PRO A 52 -46.19 -23.10 14.29
N GLU A 53 -45.12 -23.67 13.71
CA GLU A 53 -44.98 -24.55 12.50
C GLU A 53 -45.22 -23.85 11.13
N LEU A 54 -44.58 -24.16 9.98
CA LEU A 54 -43.33 -24.81 9.53
C LEU A 54 -43.36 -24.74 7.97
N SER A 55 -42.22 -24.59 7.28
CA SER A 55 -41.94 -25.34 6.03
C SER A 55 -40.49 -25.13 5.55
N ILE A 56 -39.82 -26.25 5.38
CA ILE A 56 -38.46 -26.47 4.86
C ILE A 56 -38.63 -27.28 3.58
N VAL A 57 -37.81 -27.03 2.55
CA VAL A 57 -37.50 -28.02 1.51
C VAL A 57 -36.00 -28.02 1.23
N ARG A 58 -35.37 -29.19 1.30
CA ARG A 58 -33.99 -29.48 0.90
C ARG A 58 -33.89 -30.97 0.54
N VAL A 59 -33.45 -31.32 -0.67
CA VAL A 59 -32.85 -32.62 -1.11
C VAL A 59 -32.08 -32.32 -2.42
N ALA A 60 -30.74 -32.42 -2.52
CA ALA A 60 -29.85 -33.58 -2.86
C ALA A 60 -30.06 -34.11 -4.31
N CYS A 61 -29.13 -34.70 -5.09
CA CYS A 61 -27.71 -35.11 -5.05
C CYS A 61 -27.35 -35.55 -6.50
N GLY A 62 -26.08 -35.72 -6.89
CA GLY A 62 -25.76 -36.53 -8.10
C GLY A 62 -24.35 -36.37 -8.67
N ALA A 63 -23.48 -37.33 -8.39
CA ALA A 63 -22.21 -37.58 -9.07
C ALA A 63 -22.35 -38.80 -10.00
N ALA A 64 -21.64 -38.85 -11.15
CA ALA A 64 -20.86 -40.00 -11.66
C ALA A 64 -20.55 -39.95 -13.18
N ALA A 65 -19.33 -40.41 -13.49
CA ALA A 65 -18.88 -41.15 -14.70
C ALA A 65 -18.41 -40.43 -15.98
N SER A 66 -17.09 -40.53 -16.24
CA SER A 66 -16.47 -40.83 -17.55
C SER A 66 -16.23 -42.37 -17.64
N PRO A 67 -16.01 -43.07 -18.79
CA PRO A 67 -14.96 -42.85 -19.84
C PRO A 67 -15.36 -43.38 -21.27
N PRO A 68 -14.49 -43.77 -22.25
CA PRO A 68 -13.06 -43.53 -22.55
C PRO A 68 -12.75 -43.01 -24.01
N ALA A 69 -11.45 -42.78 -24.29
CA ALA A 69 -10.79 -42.38 -25.57
C ALA A 69 -10.83 -43.47 -26.69
N ALA A 70 -10.59 -43.23 -28.01
CA ALA A 70 -9.32 -42.90 -28.71
C ALA A 70 -9.53 -42.74 -30.28
N PRO A 71 -8.50 -42.37 -31.12
CA PRO A 71 -8.57 -41.74 -32.48
C PRO A 71 -8.39 -42.76 -33.68
N PRO A 72 -8.02 -42.47 -34.98
CA PRO A 72 -7.57 -41.24 -35.68
C PRO A 72 -7.94 -41.04 -37.22
N VAL A 73 -7.42 -39.93 -37.82
CA VAL A 73 -7.01 -39.62 -39.24
C VAL A 73 -8.00 -39.14 -40.35
N ALA A 74 -7.54 -38.08 -41.04
CA ALA A 74 -7.69 -37.66 -42.47
C ALA A 74 -8.81 -36.65 -42.86
N GLY A 75 -8.40 -35.46 -43.33
CA GLY A 75 -9.22 -34.53 -44.14
C GLY A 75 -9.23 -34.89 -45.63
N PRO A 76 -9.46 -33.98 -46.60
CA PRO A 76 -9.96 -32.60 -46.56
C PRO A 76 -11.30 -32.43 -47.33
N GLU A 77 -11.97 -31.27 -47.24
CA GLU A 77 -12.53 -30.52 -48.39
C GLU A 77 -13.35 -29.28 -47.96
N ALA A 78 -13.35 -28.30 -48.86
CA ALA A 78 -13.83 -26.93 -48.71
C ALA A 78 -15.35 -26.78 -48.92
N GLY A 79 -15.95 -25.71 -48.40
CA GLY A 79 -17.27 -25.26 -48.84
C GLY A 79 -18.00 -24.28 -47.92
N GLU A 80 -18.18 -23.07 -48.43
CA GLU A 80 -19.27 -22.12 -48.17
C GLU A 80 -19.19 -21.11 -47.00
N VAL A 81 -18.90 -19.89 -47.46
CA VAL A 81 -19.16 -18.55 -46.95
C VAL A 81 -20.66 -18.29 -46.79
N LEU A 82 -21.08 -17.53 -45.76
CA LEU A 82 -22.26 -16.67 -45.84
C LEU A 82 -22.15 -15.48 -44.87
N ASP A 83 -21.91 -14.32 -45.48
CA ASP A 83 -22.14 -12.96 -44.99
C ASP A 83 -23.61 -12.60 -45.27
N LEU A 84 -24.25 -11.78 -44.42
CA LEU A 84 -25.20 -10.73 -44.84
C LEU A 84 -25.80 -9.94 -43.66
N THR A 85 -25.40 -8.68 -43.68
CA THR A 85 -26.05 -7.44 -43.23
C THR A 85 -27.54 -7.30 -43.56
N PHE A 86 -28.31 -6.60 -42.71
CA PHE A 86 -29.43 -5.65 -43.02
C PHE A 86 -29.84 -4.99 -41.68
N LEU A 87 -30.04 -3.67 -41.53
CA LEU A 87 -31.12 -2.87 -42.12
C LEU A 87 -30.80 -1.34 -42.06
N VAL A 88 -31.10 -0.64 -43.15
CA VAL A 88 -31.13 0.84 -43.33
C VAL A 88 -32.58 1.24 -43.68
N PRO A 89 -33.06 2.45 -43.37
CA PRO A 89 -33.28 3.49 -44.41
C PRO A 89 -32.89 4.92 -43.91
N LYS A 90 -31.95 5.68 -44.50
CA LYS A 90 -31.97 6.50 -45.75
C LYS A 90 -33.09 7.56 -45.82
N ILE A 91 -32.72 8.85 -45.85
CA ILE A 91 -33.35 9.96 -46.62
C ILE A 91 -32.33 11.14 -46.72
N ILE A 92 -31.73 11.35 -47.93
CA ILE A 92 -31.76 12.53 -48.86
C ILE A 92 -30.97 13.78 -48.35
N LEU A 93 -29.77 14.11 -48.86
CA LEU A 93 -29.34 14.79 -50.13
C LEU A 93 -29.53 16.34 -50.18
N GLU A 94 -28.45 17.04 -50.57
CA GLU A 94 -28.36 18.39 -51.19
C GLU A 94 -28.61 19.64 -50.31
N ASN A 95 -28.02 20.82 -50.47
CA ASN A 95 -26.85 21.38 -51.18
C ASN A 95 -26.74 22.88 -50.75
N PHE A 96 -25.55 23.47 -50.93
CA PHE A 96 -25.29 24.90 -51.27
C PHE A 96 -25.19 26.05 -50.23
N PHE A 97 -24.02 26.72 -50.33
CA PHE A 97 -23.72 28.18 -50.17
C PHE A 97 -23.73 28.79 -48.75
N CYS A 98 -22.85 29.70 -48.33
CA CYS A 98 -21.74 30.42 -48.97
C CYS A 98 -20.86 31.06 -47.87
N HIS A 99 -19.63 31.38 -48.24
CA HIS A 99 -18.65 32.17 -47.48
C HIS A 99 -19.09 33.64 -47.27
N LEU A 100 -18.45 34.29 -46.29
CA LEU A 100 -18.16 35.73 -46.17
C LEU A 100 -19.07 36.58 -45.26
N VAL A 101 -18.61 36.92 -44.05
CA VAL A 101 -18.39 38.32 -43.59
C VAL A 101 -17.30 38.33 -42.51
N ARG A 102 -16.25 39.11 -42.74
CA ARG A 102 -15.16 39.44 -41.82
C ARG A 102 -15.49 40.77 -41.11
N LYS A 103 -15.19 40.83 -39.80
CA LYS A 103 -14.86 42.03 -38.98
C LYS A 103 -15.95 43.08 -38.66
N LYS A 104 -16.33 43.15 -37.37
CA LYS A 104 -16.09 44.25 -36.39
C LYS A 104 -17.24 44.33 -35.38
N MET A 105 -16.97 44.04 -34.11
CA MET A 105 -17.16 45.01 -33.01
C MET A 105 -16.58 44.46 -31.71
N LEU A 106 -15.50 45.12 -31.27
CA LEU A 106 -15.14 45.22 -29.87
C LEU A 106 -16.28 45.94 -29.14
N SER A 107 -16.78 45.38 -28.04
CA SER A 107 -16.77 46.08 -26.75
C SER A 107 -17.50 45.27 -25.67
N ARG A 108 -16.93 45.32 -24.46
CA ARG A 108 -17.50 44.94 -23.15
C ARG A 108 -17.48 43.45 -22.79
N PHE A 109 -16.30 42.94 -22.47
CA PHE A 109 -16.16 42.16 -21.25
C PHE A 109 -15.10 42.80 -20.37
N LYS A 110 -15.56 43.45 -19.30
CA LYS A 110 -14.71 43.85 -18.18
C LYS A 110 -14.13 42.57 -17.60
N ILE A 111 -12.82 42.41 -17.70
CA ILE A 111 -12.06 41.51 -16.85
C ILE A 111 -12.18 42.07 -15.43
N VAL A 112 -13.09 41.50 -14.64
CA VAL A 112 -13.04 41.63 -13.19
C VAL A 112 -12.00 40.61 -12.75
N ALA A 113 -10.81 41.11 -12.38
CA ALA A 113 -9.86 40.31 -11.63
C ALA A 113 -10.51 39.94 -10.29
N THR A 114 -11.01 38.71 -10.20
CA THR A 114 -11.42 38.12 -8.93
C THR A 114 -10.17 37.56 -8.27
N PRO A 115 -9.88 37.91 -7.00
CA PRO A 115 -8.73 37.36 -6.28
C PRO A 115 -8.87 35.84 -6.19
N CYS A 116 -7.73 35.16 -6.22
CA CYS A 116 -7.53 33.72 -6.04
C CYS A 116 -8.60 33.10 -5.12
N ALA A 117 -9.69 32.60 -5.71
CA ALA A 117 -10.66 31.80 -5.01
C ALA A 117 -10.00 30.43 -4.82
N LEU A 118 -9.72 30.07 -3.58
CA LEU A 118 -9.62 28.68 -3.17
C LEU A 118 -10.86 27.98 -3.72
N ALA A 119 -10.72 27.24 -4.82
CA ALA A 119 -11.84 26.60 -5.49
C ALA A 119 -12.43 25.56 -4.53
N CYS A 120 -13.52 25.93 -3.86
CA CYS A 120 -14.28 25.03 -3.00
C CYS A 120 -14.92 23.97 -3.91
N ARG A 121 -14.49 22.71 -3.77
CA ARG A 121 -15.01 21.60 -4.58
C ARG A 121 -16.36 21.16 -4.04
N HIS A 122 -17.35 21.05 -4.91
CA HIS A 122 -18.70 20.66 -4.55
C HIS A 122 -18.99 19.27 -5.13
N LEU A 123 -19.39 18.33 -4.27
CA LEU A 123 -19.85 17.01 -4.65
C LEU A 123 -21.31 16.87 -4.23
N HIS A 124 -22.22 16.89 -5.20
CA HIS A 124 -23.65 16.74 -4.91
C HIS A 124 -23.97 15.28 -4.55
N THR A 125 -24.61 15.07 -3.41
CA THR A 125 -25.11 13.76 -2.97
C THR A 125 -26.63 13.77 -2.84
N LYS A 126 -27.26 12.66 -3.21
CA LYS A 126 -28.70 12.42 -2.99
C LYS A 126 -28.99 11.87 -1.60
N GLU A 127 -27.97 11.34 -0.92
CA GLU A 127 -28.11 10.78 0.42
C GLU A 127 -28.20 11.90 1.45
N LYS A 128 -29.06 11.72 2.46
CA LYS A 128 -29.20 12.62 3.60
C LYS A 128 -29.38 11.80 4.87
N GLY A 129 -29.16 12.41 6.03
CA GLY A 129 -29.33 11.75 7.32
C GLY A 129 -28.38 10.57 7.52
N LYS A 130 -28.84 9.55 8.24
CA LYS A 130 -28.02 8.39 8.62
C LYS A 130 -27.35 7.66 7.43
N PRO A 131 -28.01 7.42 6.27
CA PRO A 131 -27.37 6.82 5.10
C PRO A 131 -26.06 7.50 4.67
N LEU A 132 -26.02 8.84 4.67
CA LEU A 132 -24.84 9.61 4.29
C LEU A 132 -23.64 9.36 5.24
N MET A 133 -23.91 9.11 6.52
CA MET A 133 -22.88 8.74 7.51
C MET A 133 -22.42 7.27 7.39
N LEU A 134 -23.29 6.39 6.88
CA LEU A 134 -22.96 4.97 6.68
C LEU A 134 -22.13 4.75 5.41
N ASN A 135 -22.23 5.66 4.45
CA ASN A 135 -21.45 5.60 3.22
C ASN A 135 -20.03 6.16 3.44
N PRO A 136 -18.98 5.33 3.33
CA PRO A 136 -17.61 5.76 3.60
C PRO A 136 -17.07 6.77 2.59
N ARG A 137 -17.69 6.92 1.40
CA ARG A 137 -17.29 7.90 0.40
C ARG A 137 -17.73 9.32 0.74
N THR A 138 -18.84 9.47 1.46
CA THR A 138 -19.43 10.76 1.82
C THR A 138 -19.19 11.10 3.28
N ASN A 139 -19.02 10.10 4.15
CA ASN A 139 -18.87 10.30 5.57
C ASN A 139 -17.56 11.02 5.92
N LYS A 140 -17.69 12.22 6.50
CA LYS A 140 -16.57 13.00 7.05
C LYS A 140 -16.45 12.86 8.57
N GLY A 141 -17.29 12.04 9.22
CA GLY A 141 -17.38 11.97 10.67
C GLY A 141 -17.68 13.33 11.30
N MET A 142 -16.88 13.75 12.29
CA MET A 142 -17.05 15.07 12.91
C MET A 142 -16.53 16.25 12.07
N ALA A 143 -16.02 16.01 10.86
CA ALA A 143 -15.58 17.07 9.95
C ALA A 143 -16.72 17.65 9.09
N PHE A 144 -17.96 17.16 9.24
CA PHE A 144 -19.12 17.90 8.74
C PHE A 144 -19.24 19.24 9.46
N THR A 145 -19.31 20.32 8.68
CA THR A 145 -19.58 21.66 9.18
C THR A 145 -20.98 21.76 9.79
N LEU A 146 -21.24 22.80 10.60
CA LEU A 146 -22.57 23.01 11.18
C LEU A 146 -23.64 23.15 10.09
N GLN A 147 -23.32 23.89 9.04
CA GLN A 147 -24.21 24.10 7.90
C GLN A 147 -24.50 22.79 7.16
N GLU A 148 -23.49 21.95 6.91
CA GLU A 148 -23.68 20.61 6.35
C GLU A 148 -24.59 19.75 7.23
N ARG A 149 -24.39 19.78 8.55
CA ARG A 149 -25.24 18.99 9.47
C ARG A 149 -26.69 19.44 9.45
N GLN A 150 -26.94 20.74 9.40
CA GLN A 150 -28.29 21.30 9.33
C GLN A 150 -28.97 20.96 7.99
N MET A 151 -28.29 21.21 6.87
CA MET A 151 -28.87 21.04 5.53
C MET A 151 -28.99 19.57 5.09
N LEU A 152 -28.09 18.70 5.56
CA LEU A 152 -28.06 17.28 5.22
C LEU A 152 -28.77 16.40 6.26
N GLY A 153 -29.38 16.98 7.30
CA GLY A 153 -30.13 16.23 8.32
C GLY A 153 -29.26 15.37 9.25
N LEU A 154 -28.02 15.81 9.53
CA LEU A 154 -27.08 15.14 10.44
C LEU A 154 -27.06 15.79 11.83
N GLN A 155 -27.70 16.95 11.99
CA GLN A 155 -27.77 17.64 13.27
C GLN A 155 -28.43 16.74 14.32
N GLY A 156 -27.75 16.52 15.44
CA GLY A 156 -28.19 15.60 16.51
C GLY A 156 -27.72 14.15 16.34
N LEU A 157 -27.22 13.74 15.17
CA LEU A 157 -26.67 12.38 14.94
C LEU A 157 -25.17 12.28 15.23
N LEU A 158 -24.48 13.41 15.29
CA LEU A 158 -23.04 13.54 15.56
C LEU A 158 -22.83 14.34 16.86
N PRO A 159 -21.76 14.07 17.62
CA PRO A 159 -21.39 14.91 18.75
C PRO A 159 -21.25 16.38 18.32
N PRO A 160 -21.52 17.37 19.21
CA PRO A 160 -21.61 18.78 18.84
C PRO A 160 -20.29 19.39 18.34
N LYS A 161 -19.16 18.72 18.58
CA LYS A 161 -17.84 19.16 18.14
C LYS A 161 -17.69 19.06 16.62
N ILE A 162 -17.12 20.09 16.00
CA ILE A 162 -16.68 20.11 14.61
C ILE A 162 -15.15 20.04 14.57
N GLU A 163 -14.60 19.26 13.66
CA GLU A 163 -13.16 19.00 13.56
C GLU A 163 -12.65 19.19 12.14
N THR A 164 -11.36 19.52 12.02
CA THR A 164 -10.67 19.49 10.72
C THR A 164 -10.18 18.08 10.42
N GLN A 165 -9.90 17.79 9.14
CA GLN A 165 -9.29 16.53 8.73
C GLN A 165 -7.98 16.27 9.47
N ASP A 166 -7.17 17.31 9.72
CA ASP A 166 -5.92 17.19 10.49
C ASP A 166 -6.17 16.76 11.94
N ILE A 167 -7.21 17.29 12.61
CA ILE A 167 -7.55 16.87 13.98
C ILE A 167 -8.02 15.41 14.01
N GLN A 168 -8.74 14.98 12.98
CA GLN A 168 -9.14 13.58 12.83
C GLN A 168 -7.94 12.67 12.59
N ALA A 169 -7.01 13.08 11.72
CA ALA A 169 -5.75 12.37 11.47
C ALA A 169 -4.89 12.31 12.74
N LEU A 170 -4.74 13.41 13.47
CA LEU A 170 -4.06 13.46 14.77
C LEU A 170 -4.73 12.58 15.81
N ARG A 171 -6.06 12.51 15.85
CA ARG A 171 -6.77 11.59 16.74
C ARG A 171 -6.55 10.15 16.30
N PHE A 172 -6.61 9.84 15.02
CA PHE A 172 -6.29 8.51 14.51
C PHE A 172 -4.87 8.13 14.95
N GLN A 173 -3.88 8.98 14.70
CA GLN A 173 -2.50 8.78 15.17
C GLN A 173 -2.43 8.62 16.70
N ARG A 174 -3.15 9.44 17.47
CA ARG A 174 -3.16 9.39 18.93
C ARG A 174 -3.87 8.15 19.45
N ASN A 175 -4.94 7.70 18.79
CA ASN A 175 -5.68 6.49 19.13
C ASN A 175 -4.86 5.26 18.76
N VAL A 176 -4.20 5.26 17.61
CA VAL A 176 -3.19 4.26 17.25
C VAL A 176 -2.09 4.20 18.30
N LYS A 177 -1.63 5.35 18.80
CA LYS A 177 -0.68 5.46 19.95
C LYS A 177 -1.27 5.07 21.31
N LYS A 178 -2.60 5.09 21.47
CA LYS A 178 -3.34 4.80 22.72
C LYS A 178 -3.95 3.39 22.78
N LEU A 179 -4.05 2.67 21.65
CA LEU A 179 -4.32 1.23 21.66
C LEU A 179 -3.29 0.60 22.62
N ASN A 180 -3.79 -0.03 23.68
CA ASN A 180 -3.06 -0.26 24.92
C ASN A 180 -1.82 -1.12 24.71
N GLY A 181 -0.66 -0.53 24.99
CA GLY A 181 0.64 -1.21 24.97
C GLY A 181 1.10 -1.66 23.57
N PRO A 182 2.41 -1.62 23.29
CA PRO A 182 2.97 -2.40 22.19
C PRO A 182 2.55 -3.88 22.30
N LEU A 183 2.52 -4.43 23.52
CA LEU A 183 2.24 -5.85 23.83
C LEU A 183 0.88 -6.41 23.37
N GLU A 184 -0.17 -5.61 23.15
CA GLU A 184 -1.46 -6.15 22.65
C GLU A 184 -1.50 -6.30 21.13
N LYS A 185 -0.54 -5.70 20.42
CA LYS A 185 -0.54 -5.70 18.96
C LYS A 185 0.42 -6.69 18.34
N GLY A 186 1.28 -7.35 19.10
CA GLY A 186 2.27 -8.30 18.63
C GLY A 186 3.32 -8.63 19.69
N LEU A 187 4.21 -9.57 19.38
CA LEU A 187 5.31 -9.96 20.28
C LEU A 187 6.52 -9.05 20.06
N PHE A 188 7.08 -8.56 21.16
CA PHE A 188 8.38 -7.91 21.19
C PHE A 188 9.39 -8.88 21.78
N ILE A 189 10.45 -9.14 21.02
CA ILE A 189 11.52 -10.04 21.44
C ILE A 189 12.80 -9.24 21.38
N SER A 190 13.37 -8.93 22.54
CA SER A 190 14.60 -8.18 22.63
C SER A 190 15.82 -9.08 22.61
N ILE A 191 17.00 -8.52 22.34
CA ILE A 191 18.26 -9.28 22.45
C ILE A 191 18.57 -9.76 23.87
N SER A 192 17.95 -9.16 24.88
CA SER A 192 18.05 -9.58 26.28
C SER A 192 17.23 -10.84 26.56
N ASP A 193 16.28 -11.18 25.68
CA ASP A 193 15.40 -12.35 25.82
C ASP A 193 15.99 -13.63 25.22
N ARG A 194 17.20 -13.55 24.65
CA ARG A 194 17.93 -14.72 24.14
C ARG A 194 18.09 -15.78 25.23
N GLY A 195 17.69 -17.00 24.94
CA GLY A 195 17.59 -18.15 25.86
C GLY A 195 16.17 -18.34 26.44
N HIS A 196 15.28 -17.36 26.24
CA HIS A 196 13.93 -17.34 26.79
C HIS A 196 12.86 -17.05 25.73
N VAL A 197 13.20 -17.00 24.43
CA VAL A 197 12.27 -16.63 23.35
C VAL A 197 11.06 -17.55 23.33
N ARG A 198 11.25 -18.85 23.59
CA ARG A 198 10.15 -19.82 23.64
C ARG A 198 9.08 -19.42 24.66
N SER A 199 9.48 -18.97 25.85
CA SER A 199 8.54 -18.56 26.91
C SER A 199 7.74 -17.32 26.52
N ILE A 200 8.34 -16.38 25.78
CA ILE A 200 7.65 -15.20 25.23
C ILE A 200 6.66 -15.64 24.16
N VAL A 201 7.10 -16.50 23.25
CA VAL A 201 6.25 -17.05 22.21
C VAL A 201 5.05 -17.73 22.84
N ASP A 202 5.22 -18.56 23.89
CA ASP A 202 4.14 -19.27 24.61
C ASP A 202 3.11 -18.34 25.29
N ASN A 203 3.48 -17.09 25.60
CA ASN A 203 2.54 -16.11 26.17
C ASN A 203 1.53 -15.56 25.16
N TRP A 204 1.74 -15.78 23.85
CA TRP A 204 0.73 -15.38 22.86
C TRP A 204 -0.56 -16.20 23.04
N PRO A 205 -1.75 -15.57 23.11
CA PRO A 205 -2.99 -16.26 23.49
C PRO A 205 -3.49 -17.24 22.42
N GLU A 206 -3.21 -16.98 21.14
CA GLU A 206 -3.66 -17.83 20.05
C GLU A 206 -2.76 -19.05 19.88
N ASN A 207 -3.33 -20.25 19.99
CA ASN A 207 -2.57 -21.51 19.93
C ASN A 207 -2.29 -22.00 18.50
N HIS A 208 -2.81 -21.30 17.50
CA HIS A 208 -3.04 -21.86 16.19
C HIS A 208 -2.49 -20.99 15.04
N VAL A 209 -1.49 -20.16 15.34
CA VAL A 209 -0.82 -19.28 14.37
C VAL A 209 -0.36 -20.05 13.14
N LYS A 210 -0.53 -19.44 11.96
CA LYS A 210 -0.09 -19.97 10.66
C LYS A 210 0.68 -18.97 9.81
N ALA A 211 0.53 -17.68 10.06
CA ALA A 211 1.29 -16.63 9.39
C ALA A 211 1.91 -15.69 10.42
N VAL A 212 3.22 -15.50 10.33
CA VAL A 212 4.01 -14.58 11.13
C VAL A 212 4.59 -13.54 10.19
N VAL A 213 4.46 -12.26 10.54
CA VAL A 213 5.23 -11.19 9.90
C VAL A 213 6.17 -10.63 10.96
N VAL A 214 7.46 -10.62 10.66
CA VAL A 214 8.51 -10.18 11.58
C VAL A 214 9.32 -9.04 10.98
N THR A 215 9.71 -8.08 11.81
CA THR A 215 10.63 -6.99 11.45
C THR A 215 11.63 -6.74 12.59
N ASP A 216 12.82 -6.23 12.28
CA ASP A 216 13.74 -5.63 13.28
C ASP A 216 13.73 -4.09 13.25
N GLY A 217 12.89 -3.51 12.38
CA GLY A 217 12.71 -2.06 12.25
C GLY A 217 13.92 -1.30 11.71
N GLU A 218 14.94 -1.97 11.16
CA GLU A 218 16.16 -1.32 10.67
C GLU A 218 15.92 -0.50 9.41
N ARG A 219 14.99 -0.92 8.56
CA ARG A 219 14.73 -0.29 7.26
C ARG A 219 13.24 -0.23 6.97
N ILE A 220 12.50 0.51 7.80
CA ILE A 220 11.06 0.72 7.58
C ILE A 220 10.86 1.53 6.29
N LEU A 221 10.56 0.84 5.17
CA LEU A 221 10.34 1.44 3.85
C LEU A 221 11.40 2.53 3.53
N GLY A 222 10.96 3.72 3.08
CA GLY A 222 11.79 4.91 2.88
C GLY A 222 11.99 5.78 4.12
N LEU A 223 11.66 5.30 5.33
CA LEU A 223 11.79 6.05 6.60
C LEU A 223 13.05 5.66 7.39
N GLY A 224 13.66 4.52 7.08
CA GLY A 224 14.89 4.05 7.71
C GLY A 224 14.67 3.39 9.07
N ASP A 225 15.65 3.54 9.98
CA ASP A 225 15.65 2.86 11.27
C ASP A 225 14.67 3.51 12.24
N LEU A 226 13.59 2.79 12.57
CA LEU A 226 12.59 3.18 13.56
C LEU A 226 12.58 2.27 14.79
N GLY A 227 13.48 1.28 14.85
CA GLY A 227 13.53 0.28 15.91
C GLY A 227 12.16 -0.32 16.23
N VAL A 228 11.80 -0.32 17.52
CA VAL A 228 10.53 -0.87 18.02
C VAL A 228 9.29 -0.14 17.51
N TYR A 229 9.40 1.13 17.08
CA TYR A 229 8.28 1.81 16.43
C TYR A 229 7.90 1.17 15.08
N GLY A 230 8.75 0.29 14.53
CA GLY A 230 8.48 -0.52 13.35
C GLY A 230 7.37 -1.57 13.49
N MET A 231 6.91 -1.91 14.71
CA MET A 231 5.83 -2.90 14.92
C MET A 231 4.54 -2.61 14.11
N GLY A 232 4.28 -1.34 13.78
CA GLY A 232 3.14 -0.97 12.95
C GLY A 232 3.12 -1.65 11.58
N ILE A 233 4.29 -2.03 11.04
CA ILE A 233 4.42 -2.66 9.73
C ILE A 233 3.91 -4.11 9.75
N PRO A 234 4.41 -5.02 10.61
CA PRO A 234 3.82 -6.35 10.76
C PRO A 234 2.31 -6.35 10.99
N VAL A 235 1.83 -5.44 11.84
CA VAL A 235 0.39 -5.28 12.11
C VAL A 235 -0.36 -4.89 10.84
N GLY A 236 0.12 -3.89 10.10
CA GLY A 236 -0.48 -3.44 8.85
C GLY A 236 -0.49 -4.53 7.77
N LYS A 237 0.63 -5.25 7.59
CA LYS A 237 0.75 -6.35 6.64
C LYS A 237 -0.24 -7.47 6.95
N LEU A 238 -0.38 -7.86 8.22
CA LEU A 238 -1.34 -8.90 8.62
C LEU A 238 -2.81 -8.46 8.51
N CYS A 239 -3.10 -7.17 8.66
CA CYS A 239 -4.41 -6.63 8.31
C CYS A 239 -4.70 -6.83 6.80
N LEU A 240 -3.72 -6.62 5.92
CA LEU A 240 -3.86 -6.86 4.48
C LEU A 240 -3.99 -8.36 4.15
N TYR A 241 -3.28 -9.24 4.85
CA TYR A 241 -3.47 -10.70 4.74
C TYR A 241 -4.94 -11.09 4.94
N THR A 242 -5.56 -10.50 5.96
CA THR A 242 -6.99 -10.72 6.23
C THR A 242 -7.87 -10.09 5.17
N ALA A 243 -7.67 -8.79 4.90
CA ALA A 243 -8.55 -8.02 4.04
C ALA A 243 -8.49 -8.43 2.56
N CYS A 244 -7.30 -8.78 2.06
CA CYS A 244 -7.06 -9.06 0.65
C CYS A 244 -7.11 -10.55 0.33
N ALA A 245 -6.64 -11.42 1.24
CA ALA A 245 -6.53 -12.86 1.00
C ALA A 245 -7.47 -13.72 1.87
N GLY A 246 -8.27 -13.10 2.74
CA GLY A 246 -9.21 -13.82 3.60
C GLY A 246 -8.54 -14.67 4.68
N ILE A 247 -7.28 -14.40 5.01
CA ILE A 247 -6.55 -15.13 6.05
C ILE A 247 -7.15 -14.76 7.41
N ARG A 248 -7.41 -15.78 8.23
CA ARG A 248 -8.05 -15.59 9.54
C ARG A 248 -7.15 -14.78 10.49
N PRO A 249 -7.66 -13.71 11.14
CA PRO A 249 -6.87 -12.91 12.08
C PRO A 249 -6.31 -13.71 13.27
N ASP A 250 -7.05 -14.71 13.78
CA ASP A 250 -6.58 -15.61 14.85
C ASP A 250 -5.39 -16.49 14.45
N ARG A 251 -5.03 -16.49 13.16
CA ARG A 251 -3.90 -17.24 12.59
C ARG A 251 -2.68 -16.36 12.31
N CYS A 252 -2.78 -15.06 12.60
CA CYS A 252 -1.77 -14.07 12.28
C CYS A 252 -1.02 -13.65 13.55
N LEU A 253 0.31 -13.56 13.47
CA LEU A 253 1.16 -13.13 14.57
C LEU A 253 2.18 -12.07 14.10
N PRO A 254 1.99 -10.81 14.47
CA PRO A 254 2.99 -9.76 14.26
C PRO A 254 4.10 -9.84 15.30
N VAL A 255 5.35 -9.68 14.86
CA VAL A 255 6.54 -9.75 15.72
C VAL A 255 7.50 -8.61 15.41
N CYS A 256 8.09 -8.03 16.45
CA CYS A 256 9.20 -7.08 16.34
C CYS A 256 10.41 -7.58 17.14
N ILE A 257 11.56 -7.69 16.48
CA ILE A 257 12.83 -8.05 17.10
C ILE A 257 13.58 -6.78 17.49
N ASP A 258 13.79 -6.57 18.78
CA ASP A 258 14.48 -5.37 19.30
C ASP A 258 15.94 -5.69 19.68
N VAL A 259 16.86 -5.34 18.79
CA VAL A 259 18.31 -5.42 19.06
C VAL A 259 18.93 -4.05 19.35
N GLY A 260 18.10 -3.03 19.61
CA GLY A 260 18.48 -1.63 19.65
C GLY A 260 18.15 -0.88 18.35
N THR A 261 18.52 0.40 18.31
CA THR A 261 18.33 1.26 17.13
C THR A 261 19.56 2.15 16.92
N ASP A 262 19.96 2.36 15.68
CA ASP A 262 21.03 3.28 15.33
C ASP A 262 20.51 4.72 15.17
N ASN A 263 19.20 4.95 15.27
CA ASN A 263 18.57 6.26 15.16
C ASN A 263 18.84 7.14 16.40
N PRO A 264 19.67 8.19 16.30
CA PRO A 264 20.04 9.02 17.45
C PRO A 264 18.89 9.87 17.98
N ALA A 265 17.85 10.13 17.18
CA ALA A 265 16.68 10.87 17.64
C ALA A 265 15.85 10.00 18.61
N LEU A 266 15.66 8.73 18.27
CA LEU A 266 14.95 7.76 19.12
C LEU A 266 15.72 7.46 20.40
N LEU A 267 17.05 7.33 20.33
CA LEU A 267 17.89 7.13 21.52
C LEU A 267 17.84 8.30 22.52
N LYS A 268 17.41 9.50 22.08
CA LYS A 268 17.24 10.69 22.92
C LYS A 268 15.78 10.94 23.30
N ASP A 269 14.84 10.23 22.68
CA ASP A 269 13.41 10.41 22.93
C ASP A 269 13.04 9.71 24.25
N PRO A 270 12.60 10.44 25.29
CA PRO A 270 12.18 9.84 26.55
C PRO A 270 10.92 8.96 26.42
N PHE A 271 10.24 9.01 25.27
CA PHE A 271 9.06 8.19 24.98
C PHE A 271 9.37 6.96 24.11
N TYR A 272 10.63 6.76 23.70
CA TYR A 272 11.02 5.58 22.93
C TYR A 272 10.75 4.30 23.74
N MET A 273 10.13 3.32 23.08
CA MET A 273 9.61 2.11 23.74
C MET A 273 10.57 0.92 23.66
N GLY A 274 11.65 1.03 22.89
CA GLY A 274 12.63 -0.05 22.70
C GLY A 274 13.86 0.11 23.59
N LEU A 275 14.87 -0.73 23.33
CA LEU A 275 16.14 -0.67 24.01
C LEU A 275 16.92 0.61 23.66
N TYR A 276 17.33 1.35 24.69
CA TYR A 276 18.19 2.53 24.58
C TYR A 276 19.66 2.16 24.33
N GLN A 277 19.90 1.43 23.25
CA GLN A 277 21.24 1.04 22.80
C GLN A 277 21.31 1.04 21.27
N LYS A 278 22.54 1.11 20.75
CA LYS A 278 22.81 0.87 19.33
C LYS A 278 22.51 -0.58 18.94
N ARG A 279 22.28 -0.82 17.65
CA ARG A 279 21.98 -2.17 17.15
C ARG A 279 23.13 -3.12 17.47
N ASP A 280 22.82 -4.24 18.12
CA ASP A 280 23.78 -5.33 18.28
C ASP A 280 23.90 -6.08 16.93
N ARG A 281 25.12 -6.08 16.38
CA ARG A 281 25.47 -6.75 15.12
C ARG A 281 26.41 -7.93 15.34
N SER A 282 26.56 -8.37 16.58
CA SER A 282 27.38 -9.53 16.94
C SER A 282 26.64 -10.84 16.65
N GLN A 283 27.34 -11.95 16.86
CA GLN A 283 26.76 -13.30 16.79
C GLN A 283 25.51 -13.48 17.67
N ARG A 284 25.34 -12.65 18.71
CA ARG A 284 24.14 -12.69 19.55
C ARG A 284 22.86 -12.38 18.78
N TYR A 285 22.92 -11.53 17.75
CA TYR A 285 21.77 -11.23 16.91
C TYR A 285 21.39 -12.44 16.06
N ASP A 286 22.38 -13.08 15.45
CA ASP A 286 22.21 -14.33 14.70
C ASP A 286 21.58 -15.43 15.54
N ASP A 287 22.11 -15.64 16.76
CA ASP A 287 21.62 -16.63 17.70
C ASP A 287 20.17 -16.34 18.11
N LEU A 288 19.82 -15.07 18.32
CA LEU A 288 18.46 -14.65 18.66
C LEU A 288 17.47 -14.97 17.53
N ILE A 289 17.84 -14.69 16.28
CA ILE A 289 16.98 -15.01 15.13
C ILE A 289 16.88 -16.53 14.94
N ASP A 290 17.97 -17.29 15.12
CA ASP A 290 17.92 -18.76 15.09
C ASP A 290 16.97 -19.32 16.16
N GLU A 291 17.07 -18.79 17.38
CA GLU A 291 16.18 -19.16 18.49
C GLU A 291 14.73 -18.78 18.20
N PHE A 292 14.47 -17.60 17.64
CA PHE A 292 13.14 -17.16 17.22
C PHE A 292 12.52 -18.10 16.19
N MET A 293 13.24 -18.40 15.10
CA MET A 293 12.75 -19.30 14.04
C MET A 293 12.39 -20.67 14.61
N LYS A 294 13.25 -21.19 15.51
CA LYS A 294 13.01 -22.45 16.20
C LYS A 294 11.82 -22.36 17.15
N ALA A 295 11.72 -21.33 17.98
CA ALA A 295 10.64 -21.18 18.96
C ALA A 295 9.25 -21.08 18.29
N ILE A 296 9.14 -20.37 17.17
CA ILE A 296 7.90 -20.27 16.38
C ILE A 296 7.51 -21.63 15.82
N THR A 297 8.43 -22.34 15.18
CA THR A 297 8.14 -23.64 14.54
C THR A 297 7.93 -24.76 15.57
N ASP A 298 8.64 -24.73 16.69
CA ASP A 298 8.42 -25.65 17.82
C ASP A 298 7.04 -25.45 18.46
N ARG A 299 6.44 -24.24 18.41
CA ARG A 299 5.10 -23.99 18.97
C ARG A 299 3.99 -24.26 17.95
N TYR A 300 4.12 -23.76 16.72
CA TYR A 300 3.02 -23.69 15.76
C TYR A 300 3.15 -24.65 14.56
N GLY A 301 4.31 -25.31 14.44
CA GLY A 301 4.66 -26.30 13.42
C GLY A 301 5.61 -25.77 12.35
N GLN A 302 6.34 -26.69 11.70
CA GLN A 302 7.33 -26.39 10.64
C GLN A 302 6.71 -25.71 9.41
N ASN A 303 5.41 -25.89 9.21
CA ASN A 303 4.65 -25.28 8.12
C ASN A 303 4.12 -23.87 8.43
N THR A 304 4.53 -23.28 9.56
CA THR A 304 4.17 -21.88 9.88
C THR A 304 4.89 -20.96 8.91
N LEU A 305 4.13 -20.13 8.19
CA LEU A 305 4.67 -19.13 7.29
C LEU A 305 5.32 -18.01 8.10
N ILE A 306 6.58 -17.71 7.81
CA ILE A 306 7.33 -16.61 8.43
C ILE A 306 7.79 -15.64 7.35
N GLN A 307 7.13 -14.49 7.25
CA GLN A 307 7.51 -13.41 6.35
C GLN A 307 8.45 -12.43 7.08
N PHE A 308 9.64 -12.23 6.52
CA PHE A 308 10.55 -11.15 6.93
C PHE A 308 10.17 -9.85 6.23
N GLU A 309 10.17 -8.75 6.97
CA GLU A 309 9.72 -7.44 6.52
C GLU A 309 10.61 -6.31 7.06
N ASP A 310 11.00 -5.37 6.21
CA ASP A 310 11.70 -4.12 6.56
C ASP A 310 13.00 -4.33 7.38
N PHE A 311 13.74 -5.41 7.09
CA PHE A 311 15.09 -5.63 7.62
C PHE A 311 16.13 -4.79 6.86
N GLY A 312 17.29 -4.54 7.45
CA GLY A 312 18.40 -3.92 6.71
C GLY A 312 18.93 -4.81 5.58
N ASN A 313 19.35 -4.19 4.46
CA ASN A 313 19.86 -4.85 3.23
C ASN A 313 20.74 -6.08 3.49
N HIS A 314 21.73 -5.95 4.37
CA HIS A 314 22.63 -7.06 4.67
C HIS A 314 21.89 -8.25 5.34
N ASN A 315 21.03 -7.96 6.30
CA ASN A 315 20.30 -8.94 7.09
C ASN A 315 19.18 -9.60 6.28
N ALA A 316 18.43 -8.85 5.49
CA ALA A 316 17.35 -9.39 4.66
C ALA A 316 17.85 -10.50 3.73
N PHE A 317 18.93 -10.25 2.97
CA PHE A 317 19.50 -11.25 2.07
C PHE A 317 20.09 -12.46 2.80
N ARG A 318 20.87 -12.23 3.86
CA ARG A 318 21.53 -13.34 4.56
C ARG A 318 20.51 -14.25 5.24
N PHE A 319 19.46 -13.69 5.85
CA PHE A 319 18.42 -14.48 6.51
C PHE A 319 17.55 -15.21 5.50
N LEU A 320 17.19 -14.56 4.38
CA LEU A 320 16.48 -15.24 3.31
C LEU A 320 17.29 -16.44 2.81
N ARG A 321 18.59 -16.27 2.54
CA ARG A 321 19.46 -17.37 2.11
C ARG A 321 19.58 -18.47 3.17
N LYS A 322 19.76 -18.10 4.43
CA LYS A 322 19.96 -19.04 5.55
C LYS A 322 18.72 -19.88 5.84
N TYR A 323 17.51 -19.31 5.69
CA TYR A 323 16.28 -19.93 6.20
C TYR A 323 15.34 -20.48 5.13
N ARG A 324 15.40 -20.02 3.87
CA ARG A 324 14.42 -20.39 2.82
C ARG A 324 14.30 -21.89 2.52
N GLU A 325 15.38 -22.66 2.70
CA GLU A 325 15.37 -24.12 2.47
C GLU A 325 15.07 -24.93 3.74
N LYS A 326 15.05 -24.27 4.90
CA LYS A 326 14.85 -24.89 6.21
C LYS A 326 13.45 -24.64 6.77
N TYR A 327 12.88 -23.47 6.52
CA TYR A 327 11.59 -23.02 7.06
C TYR A 327 10.65 -22.58 5.94
N CYS A 328 9.34 -22.55 6.21
CA CYS A 328 8.38 -21.91 5.32
C CYS A 328 8.51 -20.38 5.46
N THR A 329 9.47 -19.80 4.75
CA THR A 329 9.80 -18.38 4.89
C THR A 329 10.13 -17.72 3.56
N PHE A 330 9.84 -16.43 3.49
CA PHE A 330 10.17 -15.56 2.38
C PHE A 330 10.35 -14.13 2.90
N ASN A 331 10.87 -13.23 2.06
CA ASN A 331 10.95 -11.81 2.36
C ASN A 331 10.15 -11.02 1.31
N ASP A 332 9.22 -10.17 1.75
CA ASP A 332 8.32 -9.43 0.85
C ASP A 332 9.05 -8.33 0.09
N ASP A 333 9.99 -7.63 0.75
CA ASP A 333 10.77 -6.55 0.15
C ASP A 333 11.62 -7.02 -1.05
N ILE A 334 12.13 -8.24 -0.98
CA ILE A 334 12.92 -8.89 -2.03
C ILE A 334 12.00 -9.62 -3.01
N GLN A 335 11.21 -10.59 -2.54
CA GLN A 335 10.48 -11.53 -3.41
C GLN A 335 9.09 -11.02 -3.80
N GLY A 336 8.37 -10.38 -2.87
CA GLY A 336 7.06 -9.77 -3.15
C GLY A 336 7.18 -8.61 -4.13
N THR A 337 8.13 -7.69 -3.89
CA THR A 337 8.44 -6.59 -4.81
C THR A 337 8.88 -7.10 -6.19
N ALA A 338 9.69 -8.17 -6.22
CA ALA A 338 10.09 -8.80 -7.48
C ALA A 338 8.89 -9.32 -8.28
N ALA A 339 7.97 -10.02 -7.61
CA ALA A 339 6.80 -10.60 -8.24
C ALA A 339 5.89 -9.53 -8.85
N VAL A 340 5.58 -8.45 -8.10
CA VAL A 340 4.71 -7.38 -8.61
C VAL A 340 5.36 -6.57 -9.74
N ALA A 341 6.67 -6.33 -9.67
CA ALA A 341 7.39 -5.65 -10.74
C ALA A 341 7.44 -6.50 -12.02
N LEU A 342 7.72 -7.81 -11.90
CA LEU A 342 7.67 -8.72 -13.04
C LEU A 342 6.25 -8.80 -13.63
N ALA A 343 5.22 -8.89 -12.79
CA ALA A 343 3.83 -8.88 -13.24
C ALA A 343 3.50 -7.61 -14.04
N GLY A 344 4.00 -6.45 -13.60
CA GLY A 344 3.90 -5.19 -14.34
C GLY A 344 4.60 -5.24 -15.69
N LEU A 345 5.82 -5.79 -15.77
CA LEU A 345 6.55 -5.95 -17.04
C LEU A 345 5.84 -6.90 -18.01
N LEU A 346 5.31 -8.02 -17.51
CA LEU A 346 4.53 -8.97 -18.32
C LEU A 346 3.22 -8.35 -18.82
N ALA A 347 2.58 -7.50 -18.03
CA ALA A 347 1.42 -6.71 -18.48
C ALA A 347 1.82 -5.69 -19.55
N ALA A 348 2.94 -4.99 -19.37
CA ALA A 348 3.47 -4.04 -20.35
C ALA A 348 3.82 -4.73 -21.68
N GLN A 349 4.41 -5.93 -21.65
CA GLN A 349 4.69 -6.75 -22.83
C GLN A 349 3.43 -6.97 -23.69
N LYS A 350 2.26 -7.21 -23.09
CA LYS A 350 1.00 -7.40 -23.84
C LYS A 350 0.55 -6.16 -24.59
N VAL A 351 0.84 -4.97 -24.03
CA VAL A 351 0.51 -3.69 -24.67
C VAL A 351 1.54 -3.35 -25.74
N ILE A 352 2.82 -3.52 -25.41
CA ILE A 352 3.95 -3.09 -26.24
C ILE A 352 4.16 -4.04 -27.43
N GLY A 353 3.82 -5.32 -27.28
CA GLY A 353 4.09 -6.37 -28.28
C GLY A 353 5.54 -6.81 -28.31
N LYS A 354 6.36 -6.42 -27.32
CA LYS A 354 7.78 -6.73 -27.22
C LYS A 354 8.03 -7.81 -26.17
N PRO A 355 8.65 -8.96 -26.51
CA PRO A 355 8.98 -10.01 -25.55
C PRO A 355 9.89 -9.51 -24.42
N ILE A 356 9.72 -10.05 -23.20
CA ILE A 356 10.58 -9.73 -22.05
C ILE A 356 12.07 -9.92 -22.37
N SER A 357 12.39 -10.94 -23.16
CA SER A 357 13.73 -11.27 -23.63
C SER A 357 14.37 -10.18 -24.49
N ASP A 358 13.60 -9.28 -25.10
CA ASP A 358 14.12 -8.19 -25.95
C ASP A 358 14.28 -6.87 -25.20
N HIS A 359 13.80 -6.81 -23.96
CA HIS A 359 13.92 -5.62 -23.13
C HIS A 359 15.34 -5.47 -22.59
N ARG A 360 15.82 -4.21 -22.60
CA ARG A 360 16.97 -3.75 -21.82
C ARG A 360 16.43 -2.93 -20.66
N ILE A 361 16.86 -3.25 -19.45
CA ILE A 361 16.27 -2.75 -18.21
C ILE A 361 17.34 -2.03 -17.41
N LEU A 362 17.05 -0.81 -16.97
CA LEU A 362 17.95 0.00 -16.15
C LEU A 362 17.29 0.29 -14.80
N PHE A 363 17.94 -0.15 -13.73
CA PHE A 363 17.50 0.12 -12.36
C PHE A 363 18.16 1.38 -11.81
N LEU A 364 17.36 2.19 -11.13
CA LEU A 364 17.82 3.19 -10.19
C LEU A 364 17.66 2.65 -8.77
N GLY A 365 18.79 2.33 -8.15
CA GLY A 365 18.91 1.53 -6.94
C GLY A 365 19.52 0.16 -7.23
N ALA A 366 20.32 -0.35 -6.30
CA ALA A 366 20.95 -1.68 -6.36
C ALA A 366 20.88 -2.43 -5.02
N GLY A 367 19.82 -2.19 -4.25
CA GLY A 367 19.54 -2.84 -2.96
C GLY A 367 18.61 -4.05 -3.11
N GLU A 368 17.97 -4.44 -1.98
CA GLU A 368 17.04 -5.58 -1.89
C GLU A 368 16.05 -5.70 -3.06
N ALA A 369 15.24 -4.66 -3.26
CA ALA A 369 14.20 -4.65 -4.28
C ALA A 369 14.79 -4.79 -5.69
N ALA A 370 15.81 -3.99 -6.03
CA ALA A 370 16.43 -4.02 -7.37
C ALA A 370 16.95 -5.42 -7.73
N LEU A 371 17.68 -6.04 -6.80
CA LEU A 371 18.27 -7.36 -7.00
C LEU A 371 17.20 -8.47 -7.00
N GLY A 372 16.19 -8.37 -6.14
CA GLY A 372 15.05 -9.29 -6.16
C GLY A 372 14.34 -9.26 -7.52
N ILE A 373 13.96 -8.06 -7.98
CA ILE A 373 13.31 -7.86 -9.27
C ILE A 373 14.20 -8.37 -10.41
N ALA A 374 15.48 -7.99 -10.43
CA ALA A 374 16.40 -8.39 -11.49
C ALA A 374 16.59 -9.90 -11.57
N ASN A 375 16.74 -10.60 -10.44
CA ASN A 375 16.85 -12.06 -10.44
C ASN A 375 15.58 -12.72 -10.95
N LEU A 376 14.40 -12.22 -10.57
CA LEU A 376 13.14 -12.79 -11.05
C LEU A 376 12.91 -12.52 -12.54
N ILE A 377 13.33 -11.36 -13.05
CA ILE A 377 13.35 -11.08 -14.49
C ILE A 377 14.31 -12.02 -15.23
N VAL A 378 15.50 -12.27 -14.69
CA VAL A 378 16.45 -13.24 -15.26
C VAL A 378 15.81 -14.62 -15.36
N MET A 379 15.16 -15.09 -14.29
CA MET A 379 14.43 -16.36 -14.31
C MET A 379 13.35 -16.39 -15.39
N ALA A 380 12.56 -15.31 -15.52
CA ALA A 380 11.53 -15.20 -16.55
C ALA A 380 12.12 -15.20 -17.97
N MET A 381 13.24 -14.49 -18.20
CA MET A 381 13.93 -14.51 -19.51
C MET A 381 14.49 -15.90 -19.83
N VAL A 382 15.01 -16.63 -18.83
CA VAL A 382 15.50 -18.00 -18.99
C VAL A 382 14.37 -18.97 -19.32
N GLU A 383 13.23 -18.84 -18.65
CA GLU A 383 12.01 -19.60 -18.98
C GLU A 383 11.53 -19.34 -20.42
N ASN A 384 11.84 -18.15 -20.97
CA ASN A 384 11.56 -17.76 -22.35
C ASN A 384 12.74 -18.02 -23.32
N GLY A 385 13.66 -18.91 -22.95
CA GLY A 385 14.67 -19.48 -23.86
C GLY A 385 16.03 -18.79 -23.91
N LEU A 386 16.28 -17.77 -23.08
CA LEU A 386 17.60 -17.15 -22.96
C LEU A 386 18.50 -17.96 -22.01
N SER A 387 19.81 -17.88 -22.21
CA SER A 387 20.75 -18.28 -21.15
C SER A 387 20.74 -17.27 -20.00
N GLU A 388 21.10 -17.72 -18.80
CA GLU A 388 21.21 -16.84 -17.63
C GLU A 388 22.21 -15.70 -17.85
N GLU A 389 23.28 -15.95 -18.59
CA GLU A 389 24.30 -14.94 -18.93
C GLU A 389 23.74 -13.86 -19.87
N GLU A 390 23.00 -14.25 -20.90
CA GLU A 390 22.35 -13.31 -21.83
C GLU A 390 21.27 -12.48 -21.14
N ALA A 391 20.49 -13.10 -20.27
CA ALA A 391 19.48 -12.41 -19.47
C ALA A 391 20.11 -11.36 -18.55
N ARG A 392 21.20 -11.70 -17.86
CA ARG A 392 21.94 -10.75 -17.00
C ARG A 392 22.51 -9.56 -17.77
N LYS A 393 23.05 -9.78 -18.97
CA LYS A 393 23.60 -8.71 -19.85
C LYS A 393 22.57 -7.65 -20.24
N LYS A 394 21.27 -7.95 -20.14
CA LYS A 394 20.17 -7.02 -20.44
C LYS A 394 19.79 -6.12 -19.27
N ILE A 395 20.31 -6.37 -18.09
CA ILE A 395 19.96 -5.66 -16.85
C ILE A 395 21.15 -4.82 -16.37
N TRP A 396 20.91 -3.53 -16.17
CA TRP A 396 21.89 -2.57 -15.66
C TRP A 396 21.37 -1.94 -14.37
N MET A 397 22.27 -1.53 -13.48
CA MET A 397 21.92 -0.97 -12.18
C MET A 397 22.79 0.24 -11.85
N VAL A 398 22.18 1.28 -11.28
CA VAL A 398 22.85 2.48 -10.80
C VAL A 398 22.57 2.61 -9.31
N ASP A 399 23.60 2.71 -8.48
CA ASP A 399 23.43 3.01 -7.06
C ASP A 399 23.87 4.45 -6.73
N LYS A 400 23.94 4.77 -5.44
CA LYS A 400 24.36 6.11 -4.97
C LYS A 400 25.78 6.51 -5.40
N PHE A 401 26.60 5.57 -5.86
CA PHE A 401 27.95 5.80 -6.36
C PHE A 401 28.03 5.77 -7.89
N GLY A 402 26.91 5.65 -8.59
CA GLY A 402 26.83 5.61 -10.05
C GLY A 402 26.61 4.19 -10.61
N LEU A 403 26.92 4.02 -11.89
CA LEU A 403 26.69 2.77 -12.62
C LEU A 403 27.49 1.59 -12.01
N LEU A 404 26.87 0.42 -11.94
CA LEU A 404 27.54 -0.83 -11.59
C LEU A 404 28.31 -1.39 -12.78
N PHE A 405 29.63 -1.42 -12.70
CA PHE A 405 30.52 -2.01 -13.70
C PHE A 405 31.76 -2.67 -13.05
N LYS A 406 32.37 -3.63 -13.75
CA LYS A 406 33.57 -4.35 -13.30
C LYS A 406 34.76 -3.40 -13.12
N GLY A 407 35.38 -3.44 -11.95
CA GLY A 407 36.54 -2.59 -11.65
C GLY A 407 36.21 -1.17 -11.21
N ARG A 408 34.93 -0.84 -10.94
CA ARG A 408 34.58 0.45 -10.32
C ARG A 408 35.24 0.58 -8.94
N LYS A 409 35.56 1.82 -8.53
CA LYS A 409 36.20 2.10 -7.23
C LYS A 409 35.29 1.79 -6.03
N ALA A 410 33.99 2.03 -6.16
CA ALA A 410 33.01 1.76 -5.12
C ALA A 410 32.82 0.25 -4.93
N LYS A 411 32.68 -0.18 -3.67
CA LYS A 411 32.48 -1.60 -3.32
C LYS A 411 31.28 -2.18 -4.09
N ILE A 412 31.46 -3.36 -4.66
CA ILE A 412 30.40 -4.19 -5.23
C ILE A 412 30.19 -5.35 -4.28
N GLU A 413 28.96 -5.56 -3.85
CA GLU A 413 28.63 -6.72 -3.01
C GLU A 413 28.47 -7.97 -3.87
N SER A 414 28.75 -9.16 -3.30
CA SER A 414 28.69 -10.44 -4.03
C SER A 414 27.37 -10.69 -4.79
N HIS A 415 26.26 -10.16 -4.29
CA HIS A 415 24.95 -10.28 -4.93
C HIS A 415 24.74 -9.29 -6.09
N GLN A 416 25.54 -8.21 -6.16
CA GLN A 416 25.54 -7.23 -7.26
C GLN A 416 26.50 -7.64 -8.39
N GLU A 417 27.55 -8.41 -8.09
CA GLU A 417 28.55 -8.87 -9.05
C GLU A 417 27.96 -9.47 -10.35
N PRO A 418 26.89 -10.28 -10.33
CA PRO A 418 26.31 -10.83 -11.55
C PRO A 418 25.72 -9.78 -12.52
N PHE A 419 25.47 -8.56 -12.03
CA PHE A 419 24.93 -7.44 -12.80
C PHE A 419 25.98 -6.34 -13.05
N ALA A 420 27.22 -6.54 -12.58
CA ALA A 420 28.34 -5.66 -12.87
C ALA A 420 28.99 -6.07 -14.20
N HIS A 421 28.63 -5.37 -15.27
CA HIS A 421 29.12 -5.63 -16.62
C HIS A 421 30.44 -4.89 -16.89
N SER A 422 31.07 -5.16 -18.04
CA SER A 422 32.17 -4.31 -18.51
C SER A 422 31.70 -2.86 -18.67
N ALA A 423 32.59 -1.90 -18.39
CA ALA A 423 32.27 -0.49 -18.51
C ALA A 423 31.82 -0.14 -19.94
N PRO A 424 30.78 0.69 -20.11
CA PRO A 424 30.47 1.30 -21.40
C PRO A 424 31.60 2.22 -21.87
N GLU A 425 31.63 2.54 -23.16
CA GLU A 425 32.67 3.40 -23.78
C GLU A 425 32.77 4.78 -23.10
N SER A 426 31.63 5.32 -22.65
CA SER A 426 31.55 6.50 -21.82
C SER A 426 30.88 6.13 -20.50
N LEU A 427 31.50 6.52 -19.38
CA LEU A 427 30.93 6.29 -18.05
C LEU A 427 29.94 7.42 -17.72
N PRO A 428 28.69 7.09 -17.35
CA PRO A 428 27.72 8.11 -16.96
C PRO A 428 28.01 8.64 -15.55
N ASP A 429 27.99 9.97 -15.41
CA ASP A 429 28.04 10.66 -14.12
C ASP A 429 26.64 10.78 -13.51
N THR A 430 25.59 10.80 -14.35
CA THR A 430 24.20 10.94 -13.92
C THR A 430 23.31 9.78 -14.41
N PHE A 431 22.15 9.60 -13.77
CA PHE A 431 21.18 8.61 -14.23
C PHE A 431 20.64 8.93 -15.63
N GLU A 432 20.52 10.22 -15.97
CA GLU A 432 20.10 10.68 -17.31
C GLU A 432 21.11 10.29 -18.39
N GLU A 433 22.41 10.49 -18.13
CA GLU A 433 23.47 10.01 -19.02
C GLU A 433 23.45 8.48 -19.16
N ALA A 434 23.20 7.76 -18.06
CA ALA A 434 23.07 6.30 -18.13
C ALA A 434 21.91 5.86 -19.04
N VAL A 435 20.77 6.57 -19.01
CA VAL A 435 19.65 6.34 -19.93
C VAL A 435 20.06 6.62 -21.38
N ASN A 436 20.72 7.74 -21.65
CA ASN A 436 21.13 8.13 -23.00
C ASN A 436 22.17 7.18 -23.61
N ILE A 437 23.13 6.70 -22.80
CA ILE A 437 24.19 5.78 -23.22
C ILE A 437 23.65 4.36 -23.40
N LEU A 438 22.91 3.86 -22.41
CA LEU A 438 22.47 2.45 -22.39
C LEU A 438 21.22 2.21 -23.22
N LYS A 439 20.43 3.26 -23.50
CA LYS A 439 19.17 3.22 -24.25
C LYS A 439 18.22 2.12 -23.75
N PRO A 440 17.85 2.12 -22.46
CA PRO A 440 16.97 1.12 -21.91
C PRO A 440 15.54 1.29 -22.46
N SER A 441 14.82 0.18 -22.50
CA SER A 441 13.39 0.16 -22.82
C SER A 441 12.49 0.23 -21.57
N ALA A 442 13.06 -0.07 -20.41
CA ALA A 442 12.40 0.04 -19.13
C ALA A 442 13.35 0.64 -18.10
N ILE A 443 12.86 1.60 -17.33
CA ILE A 443 13.53 2.12 -16.13
C ILE A 443 12.71 1.77 -14.89
N ILE A 444 13.40 1.28 -13.85
CA ILE A 444 12.77 0.85 -12.59
C ILE A 444 13.45 1.54 -11.43
N GLY A 445 12.71 2.41 -10.75
CA GLY A 445 13.12 3.18 -9.59
C GLY A 445 12.76 2.48 -8.29
N VAL A 446 13.77 2.17 -7.50
CA VAL A 446 13.67 1.48 -6.19
C VAL A 446 14.73 2.00 -5.21
N ALA A 447 15.12 3.27 -5.34
CA ALA A 447 16.22 3.86 -4.57
C ALA A 447 15.80 4.41 -3.20
N GLY A 448 14.51 4.71 -3.01
CA GLY A 448 13.99 5.35 -1.78
C GLY A 448 14.53 6.76 -1.56
N ALA A 449 14.84 7.48 -2.64
CA ALA A 449 15.59 8.74 -2.59
C ALA A 449 14.87 9.93 -3.26
N GLY A 450 13.57 9.81 -3.53
CA GLY A 450 12.76 10.89 -4.08
C GLY A 450 12.96 11.07 -5.59
N ARG A 451 12.74 12.30 -6.06
CA ARG A 451 12.51 12.68 -7.47
C ARG A 451 13.75 12.60 -8.36
N LEU A 452 14.24 11.38 -8.58
CA LEU A 452 15.42 11.08 -9.39
C LEU A 452 15.09 10.74 -10.85
N PHE A 453 13.83 10.44 -11.18
CA PHE A 453 13.37 10.45 -12.58
C PHE A 453 13.01 11.88 -12.95
N THR A 454 14.06 12.68 -13.19
CA THR A 454 13.93 14.08 -13.57
C THR A 454 13.18 14.21 -14.90
N PRO A 455 12.69 15.43 -15.24
CA PRO A 455 12.08 15.63 -16.55
C PRO A 455 12.99 15.28 -17.73
N GLY A 456 14.31 15.47 -17.59
CA GLY A 456 15.29 15.06 -18.60
C GLY A 456 15.33 13.55 -18.80
N VAL A 457 15.35 12.78 -17.70
CA VAL A 457 15.28 11.31 -17.73
C VAL A 457 14.00 10.81 -18.43
N ILE A 458 12.84 11.37 -18.08
CA ILE A 458 11.56 10.93 -18.63
C ILE A 458 11.46 11.25 -20.12
N LYS A 459 11.93 12.44 -20.54
CA LYS A 459 11.98 12.83 -21.95
C LYS A 459 12.94 11.96 -22.75
N ALA A 460 14.14 11.69 -22.22
CA ALA A 460 15.10 10.79 -22.85
C ALA A 460 14.48 9.40 -23.08
N MET A 461 13.75 8.86 -22.11
CA MET A 461 13.03 7.59 -22.27
C MET A 461 11.99 7.62 -23.39
N ALA A 462 11.24 8.71 -23.53
CA ALA A 462 10.25 8.90 -24.60
C ALA A 462 10.88 9.09 -25.99
N GLU A 463 12.04 9.74 -26.07
CA GLU A 463 12.79 9.88 -27.33
C GLU A 463 13.39 8.54 -27.79
N ILE A 464 13.82 7.70 -26.84
CA ILE A 464 14.44 6.40 -27.13
C ILE A 464 13.38 5.35 -27.48
N ASN A 465 12.19 5.41 -26.87
CA ASN A 465 11.16 4.38 -26.98
C ASN A 465 9.80 4.99 -27.28
N GLU A 466 9.08 4.45 -28.27
CA GLU A 466 7.70 4.86 -28.56
C GLU A 466 6.76 4.68 -27.35
N ARG A 467 6.96 3.60 -26.59
CA ARG A 467 6.21 3.31 -25.35
C ARG A 467 7.19 2.94 -24.23
N PRO A 468 7.77 3.93 -23.53
CA PRO A 468 8.73 3.67 -22.47
C PRO A 468 8.04 3.04 -21.25
N ILE A 469 8.71 2.08 -20.62
CA ILE A 469 8.25 1.53 -19.34
C ILE A 469 8.94 2.30 -18.21
N ILE A 470 8.15 2.97 -17.36
CA ILE A 470 8.66 3.77 -16.24
C ILE A 470 7.98 3.30 -14.95
N PHE A 471 8.73 2.66 -14.06
CA PHE A 471 8.25 2.23 -12.75
C PHE A 471 8.90 3.07 -11.65
N ALA A 472 8.11 3.84 -10.91
CA ALA A 472 8.54 4.58 -9.71
C ALA A 472 7.99 3.87 -8.47
N LEU A 473 8.76 2.93 -7.91
CA LEU A 473 8.29 1.98 -6.90
C LEU A 473 8.68 2.38 -5.47
N SER A 474 9.45 3.44 -5.29
CA SER A 474 9.86 3.90 -3.97
C SER A 474 8.68 4.46 -3.15
N ASN A 475 8.62 4.06 -1.87
CA ASN A 475 7.56 4.42 -0.94
C ASN A 475 8.09 5.21 0.26
N PRO A 476 7.30 6.13 0.86
CA PRO A 476 5.97 6.58 0.43
C PRO A 476 6.04 7.51 -0.81
N THR A 477 4.93 8.11 -1.25
CA THR A 477 4.84 8.99 -2.44
C THR A 477 5.88 10.11 -2.50
N ALA A 478 6.32 10.62 -1.34
CA ALA A 478 7.38 11.62 -1.25
C ALA A 478 8.76 11.08 -1.70
N GLN A 479 8.96 9.76 -1.63
CA GLN A 479 10.16 9.06 -2.05
C GLN A 479 10.07 8.48 -3.47
N ALA A 480 8.90 8.55 -4.12
CA ALA A 480 8.71 8.09 -5.49
C ALA A 480 9.58 8.87 -6.47
N GLU A 481 10.19 8.17 -7.42
CA GLU A 481 11.13 8.71 -8.41
C GLU A 481 10.52 9.76 -9.33
N CYS A 482 9.24 9.62 -9.64
CA CYS A 482 8.39 10.62 -10.27
C CYS A 482 6.93 10.35 -9.89
N THR A 483 6.06 11.31 -10.17
CA THR A 483 4.61 11.12 -10.13
C THR A 483 4.10 10.53 -11.44
N ALA A 484 2.90 9.96 -11.39
CA ALA A 484 2.17 9.56 -12.59
C ALA A 484 1.91 10.76 -13.52
N GLU A 485 1.63 11.94 -12.95
CA GLU A 485 1.39 13.16 -13.73
C GLU A 485 2.62 13.57 -14.53
N GLU A 486 3.80 13.62 -13.89
CA GLU A 486 5.08 13.91 -14.54
C GLU A 486 5.35 12.88 -15.65
N ALA A 487 5.22 11.58 -15.35
CA ALA A 487 5.44 10.51 -16.32
C ALA A 487 4.53 10.65 -17.54
N TYR A 488 3.20 10.77 -17.37
CA TYR A 488 2.27 10.84 -18.49
C TYR A 488 2.39 12.14 -19.31
N THR A 489 2.62 13.26 -18.64
CA THR A 489 2.69 14.57 -19.32
C THR A 489 3.98 14.68 -20.13
N LEU A 490 5.11 14.24 -19.57
CA LEU A 490 6.42 14.35 -20.22
C LEU A 490 6.68 13.26 -21.26
N THR A 491 5.91 12.18 -21.25
CA THR A 491 5.90 11.17 -22.33
C THR A 491 4.77 11.40 -23.34
N GLU A 492 4.08 12.55 -23.25
CA GLU A 492 3.08 12.99 -24.22
C GLU A 492 1.98 11.95 -24.50
N VAL A 493 1.62 11.12 -23.50
CA VAL A 493 0.67 10.01 -23.73
C VAL A 493 -0.69 10.53 -24.18
N THR A 494 -1.14 11.63 -23.58
CA THR A 494 -2.45 12.19 -23.92
C THR A 494 -2.42 12.81 -25.31
N GLU A 495 -1.35 13.54 -25.62
CA GLU A 495 -1.05 14.12 -26.93
C GLU A 495 -1.00 13.04 -28.02
N TYR A 496 -0.24 11.96 -27.80
CA TYR A 496 -0.14 10.81 -28.69
C TYR A 496 -1.51 10.19 -28.97
N LEU A 497 -2.33 9.97 -27.93
CA LEU A 497 -3.66 9.37 -28.10
C LEU A 497 -4.59 10.27 -28.93
N TYR A 498 -4.56 11.60 -28.76
CA TYR A 498 -5.34 12.53 -29.59
C TYR A 498 -4.81 12.62 -31.02
N ALA A 499 -3.49 12.65 -31.19
CA ALA A 499 -2.84 12.68 -32.50
C ALA A 499 -3.19 11.42 -33.32
N ASN A 500 -3.16 10.24 -32.69
CA ASN A 500 -3.44 8.96 -33.33
C ASN A 500 -4.92 8.54 -33.32
N LYS A 501 -5.84 9.45 -32.95
CA LYS A 501 -7.29 9.19 -32.90
C LYS A 501 -7.68 8.00 -32.01
N MET A 502 -6.88 7.73 -30.98
CA MET A 502 -7.12 6.72 -29.95
C MET A 502 -7.80 7.31 -28.71
N ALA A 503 -7.78 8.63 -28.54
CA ALA A 503 -8.54 9.34 -27.51
C ALA A 503 -9.93 9.72 -28.01
N PHE A 504 -10.97 9.35 -27.25
CA PHE A 504 -12.38 9.60 -27.60
C PHE A 504 -13.03 10.72 -26.78
N ARG A 505 -12.24 11.42 -25.95
CA ARG A 505 -12.77 12.51 -25.13
C ARG A 505 -12.94 13.76 -26.01
N TYR A 506 -14.17 14.24 -26.14
CA TYR A 506 -14.51 15.43 -26.92
C TYR A 506 -15.25 16.50 -26.06
N PRO A 507 -14.98 17.80 -26.24
CA PRO A 507 -13.90 18.38 -27.06
C PRO A 507 -12.52 17.98 -26.53
N GLU A 508 -11.53 17.93 -27.44
CA GLU A 508 -10.13 17.75 -27.06
C GLU A 508 -9.71 18.91 -26.14
N PRO A 509 -9.15 18.63 -24.96
CA PRO A 509 -8.69 19.66 -24.05
C PRO A 509 -7.58 20.50 -24.69
N GLU A 510 -7.71 21.82 -24.64
CA GLU A 510 -6.68 22.74 -25.12
C GLU A 510 -5.36 22.55 -24.34
N ASP A 511 -5.45 22.42 -23.01
CA ASP A 511 -4.33 22.12 -22.12
C ASP A 511 -4.52 20.74 -21.49
N LYS A 512 -3.83 19.74 -22.07
CA LYS A 512 -3.90 18.34 -21.65
C LYS A 512 -3.27 18.11 -20.27
N ALA A 513 -2.18 18.80 -19.95
CA ALA A 513 -1.52 18.70 -18.65
C ALA A 513 -2.42 19.24 -17.51
N LYS A 514 -3.06 20.39 -17.73
CA LYS A 514 -4.08 20.92 -16.80
C LYS A 514 -5.29 20.00 -16.71
N TYR A 515 -5.75 19.45 -17.83
CA TYR A 515 -6.86 18.51 -17.87
C TYR A 515 -6.61 17.26 -17.01
N ILE A 516 -5.40 16.71 -17.04
CA ILE A 516 -4.98 15.59 -16.19
C ILE A 516 -4.99 16.00 -14.71
N ARG A 517 -4.33 17.12 -14.35
CA ARG A 517 -4.27 17.64 -12.97
C ARG A 517 -5.62 17.83 -12.33
N GLU A 518 -6.60 18.32 -13.09
CA GLU A 518 -7.96 18.55 -12.60
C GLU A 518 -8.73 17.26 -12.28
N ARG A 519 -8.30 16.12 -12.84
CA ARG A 519 -8.96 14.81 -12.69
C ARG A 519 -8.32 13.90 -11.66
N ILE A 520 -7.12 14.22 -11.20
CA ILE A 520 -6.46 13.47 -10.14
C ILE A 520 -7.27 13.63 -8.85
N TRP A 521 -7.63 12.49 -8.24
CA TRP A 521 -8.33 12.44 -6.97
C TRP A 521 -7.51 13.07 -5.85
N ARG A 522 -8.19 13.70 -4.90
CA ARG A 522 -7.60 14.45 -3.79
C ARG A 522 -8.17 13.95 -2.47
N SER A 523 -7.34 13.92 -1.43
CA SER A 523 -7.73 13.41 -0.12
C SER A 523 -8.51 14.43 0.72
N GLU A 524 -8.42 15.71 0.37
CA GLU A 524 -9.16 16.79 1.02
C GLU A 524 -10.67 16.58 0.86
N TYR A 525 -11.43 16.87 1.92
CA TYR A 525 -12.88 16.70 1.89
C TYR A 525 -13.57 17.66 0.90
N ASP A 526 -14.39 17.13 -0.01
CA ASP A 526 -15.27 17.92 -0.88
C ASP A 526 -16.49 18.45 -0.11
N SER A 527 -16.98 19.66 -0.40
CA SER A 527 -18.25 20.19 0.13
C SER A 527 -19.43 19.35 -0.36
N LEU A 528 -20.32 18.92 0.54
CA LEU A 528 -21.53 18.19 0.17
C LEU A 528 -22.78 19.09 0.13
N LEU A 529 -22.60 20.40 0.35
CA LEU A 529 -23.72 21.33 0.30
C LEU A 529 -24.21 21.54 -1.13
N PRO A 530 -25.54 21.70 -1.31
CA PRO A 530 -26.07 22.28 -2.53
C PRO A 530 -25.47 23.68 -2.76
N ASP A 531 -25.20 24.00 -4.01
CA ASP A 531 -24.83 25.36 -4.40
C ASP A 531 -26.07 26.26 -4.26
N VAL A 532 -25.99 27.24 -3.34
CA VAL A 532 -27.07 28.18 -3.06
C VAL A 532 -26.59 29.55 -3.49
N TYR A 533 -27.26 30.12 -4.49
CA TYR A 533 -26.99 31.45 -5.01
C TYR A 533 -28.27 32.27 -5.06
N GLU A 534 -28.16 33.58 -4.87
CA GLU A 534 -29.28 34.49 -4.94
C GLU A 534 -29.67 34.76 -6.40
N TRP A 535 -30.98 34.84 -6.65
CA TRP A 535 -31.51 35.25 -7.94
C TRP A 535 -31.81 36.76 -7.94
N PRO A 536 -31.59 37.48 -9.05
CA PRO A 536 -31.87 38.91 -9.10
C PRO A 536 -33.33 39.21 -8.73
N GLU A 537 -33.56 40.16 -7.81
CA GLU A 537 -34.89 40.45 -7.24
C GLU A 537 -35.99 40.69 -8.28
N ALA A 538 -35.63 41.23 -9.45
CA ALA A 538 -36.55 41.51 -10.56
C ALA A 538 -37.21 40.25 -11.17
N ALA A 539 -36.62 39.06 -10.96
CA ALA A 539 -37.14 37.78 -11.46
C ALA A 539 -37.87 36.95 -10.40
N ALA A 540 -37.83 37.36 -9.13
CA ALA A 540 -38.30 36.56 -7.99
C ALA A 540 -39.76 36.84 -7.59
N ARG A 541 -40.43 37.82 -8.21
CA ARG A 541 -41.85 38.14 -7.95
C ARG A 541 -42.68 37.76 -9.18
N PRO A 542 -43.67 36.84 -9.07
CA PRO A 542 -44.64 36.68 -10.14
C PRO A 542 -45.34 38.02 -10.39
N PRO A 543 -45.62 38.40 -11.65
CA PRO A 543 -46.32 39.64 -11.95
C PRO A 543 -47.67 39.67 -11.21
N PRO A 544 -48.08 40.83 -10.67
CA PRO A 544 -49.37 40.94 -9.99
C PRO A 544 -50.49 40.52 -10.94
N ILE A 545 -51.34 39.60 -10.50
CA ILE A 545 -52.55 39.21 -11.24
C ILE A 545 -53.48 40.42 -11.22
N THR A 546 -53.72 41.04 -12.37
CA THR A 546 -54.75 42.07 -12.54
C THR A 546 -56.12 41.42 -12.50
N GLU A 547 -57.03 41.92 -11.65
CA GLU A 547 -58.43 41.48 -11.53
C GLU A 547 -59.23 41.62 -12.82
#